data_AF-A0AAJ0PT99-F1
#
_entry.id   AF-A0AAJ0PT99-F1
#
_cell.length_a   1.000
_cell.length_b   1.000
_cell.length_c   1.000
_cell.angle_alpha   90.00
_cell.angle_beta   90.00
_cell.angle_gamma   90.00
#
_symmetry.space_group_name_H-M   'P 1'
#
loop_
_entity.id
_entity.type
_entity.pdbx_description
1 polymer ?
#
loop_
_entity_poly.entity_id
_entity_poly.type
_entity_poly.pdbx_seq_one_letter_code
_entity_poly.pdbx_strand_id
1 'polypeptide(L)'
;MSKTASSESLAELHALVAETFKTLVQDADLCNAAILGAATKFLKDNNITAVVEDNTVLSEMQKKIQEMQARRKQRNVVPLVPQTEVTDDEAAAAVEQAIALNGS
;
A
#
# COMPACT_ATOMS: atom_id res chain seq x y z
N MET A 1 33.91 -32.05 -26.03
CA MET A 1 32.66 -32.55 -25.44
C MET A 1 32.36 -31.70 -24.21
N SER A 2 31.56 -30.63 -24.32
CA SER A 2 31.08 -29.93 -23.13
C SER A 2 30.08 -30.84 -22.43
N LYS A 3 30.35 -31.19 -21.18
CA LYS A 3 29.36 -31.84 -20.33
C LYS A 3 28.28 -30.79 -20.05
N THR A 4 27.14 -30.90 -20.72
CA THR A 4 25.94 -30.16 -20.35
C THR A 4 25.49 -30.70 -19.00
N ALA A 5 25.64 -29.89 -17.95
CA ALA A 5 25.07 -30.18 -16.64
C ALA A 5 23.54 -30.32 -16.78
N SER A 6 22.94 -31.28 -16.07
CA SER A 6 21.49 -31.40 -16.04
C SER A 6 20.89 -30.18 -15.35
N SER A 7 19.67 -29.79 -15.72
CA SER A 7 18.98 -28.65 -15.11
C SER A 7 18.82 -28.79 -13.59
N GLU A 8 18.68 -30.02 -13.11
CA GLU A 8 18.61 -30.36 -11.68
C GLU A 8 19.92 -30.05 -10.96
N SER A 9 21.07 -30.49 -11.51
CA SER A 9 22.38 -30.20 -10.92
C SER A 9 22.71 -28.71 -10.88
N LEU A 10 22.19 -27.93 -11.84
CA LEU A 10 22.33 -26.47 -11.86
C LEU A 10 21.43 -25.80 -10.81
N ALA A 11 20.21 -26.28 -10.60
CA ALA A 11 19.31 -25.78 -9.57
C ALA A 11 19.86 -26.02 -8.16
N GLU A 12 20.41 -27.21 -7.91
CA GLU A 12 21.07 -27.54 -6.64
C GLU A 12 22.27 -26.62 -6.36
N LEU A 13 23.11 -26.39 -7.39
CA LEU A 13 24.24 -25.47 -7.27
C LEU A 13 23.78 -24.04 -6.98
N HIS A 14 22.71 -23.59 -7.64
CA HIS A 14 22.15 -22.26 -7.41
C HIS A 14 21.62 -22.09 -5.99
N ALA A 15 20.92 -23.10 -5.45
CA ALA A 15 20.43 -23.09 -4.08
C ALA A 15 21.58 -23.03 -3.07
N LEU A 16 22.62 -23.85 -3.27
CA LEU A 16 23.79 -23.88 -2.40
C LEU A 16 24.54 -22.54 -2.37
N VAL A 17 24.73 -21.91 -3.54
CA VAL A 17 25.41 -20.62 -3.65
C VAL A 17 24.57 -19.51 -2.99
N ALA A 18 23.24 -19.53 -3.16
CA ALA A 18 22.35 -18.59 -2.50
C ALA A 18 22.40 -18.70 -0.97
N GLU A 19 22.39 -19.92 -0.42
CA GLU A 19 22.48 -20.19 1.02
C GLU A 19 23.83 -19.75 1.60
N THR A 20 24.91 -19.96 0.84
CA THR A 20 26.24 -19.51 1.22
C THR A 20 26.29 -17.98 1.34
N PHE A 21 25.78 -17.26 0.35
CA PHE A 21 25.73 -15.79 0.42
C PHE A 21 24.82 -15.29 1.53
N LYS A 22 23.69 -15.96 1.80
CA LYS A 22 22.83 -15.63 2.94
C LYS A 22 23.60 -15.70 4.25
N THR A 23 24.33 -16.79 4.47
CA THR A 23 25.14 -16.99 5.69
C THR A 23 26.23 -15.93 5.81
N LEU A 24 26.97 -15.68 4.73
CA LEU A 24 28.07 -14.70 4.71
C LEU A 24 27.60 -13.26 4.91
N VAL A 25 26.41 -12.91 4.44
CA VAL A 25 25.84 -11.56 4.61
C VAL A 25 25.28 -11.36 6.02
N GLN A 26 24.81 -12.43 6.67
CA GLN A 26 24.30 -12.38 8.05
C GLN A 26 25.42 -12.31 9.10
N ASP A 27 26.60 -12.85 8.79
CA ASP A 27 27.76 -12.80 9.67
C ASP A 27 28.46 -11.45 9.58
N ALA A 28 28.42 -10.66 10.65
CA ALA A 28 28.99 -9.31 10.69
C ALA A 28 30.53 -9.27 10.55
N ASP A 29 31.22 -10.36 10.90
CA ASP A 29 32.68 -10.43 10.83
C ASP A 29 33.16 -10.82 9.42
N LEU A 30 32.31 -11.54 8.66
CA LEU A 30 32.59 -11.99 7.30
C LEU A 30 31.96 -11.09 6.22
N CYS A 31 30.89 -10.37 6.57
CA CYS A 31 30.16 -9.51 5.66
C CYS A 31 30.98 -8.26 5.31
N ASN A 32 31.55 -8.27 4.10
CA ASN A 32 32.31 -7.16 3.55
C ASN A 32 31.72 -6.69 2.20
N ALA A 33 32.20 -5.54 1.71
CA ALA A 33 31.71 -4.93 0.48
C ALA A 33 31.86 -5.84 -0.75
N ALA A 34 32.89 -6.67 -0.80
CA ALA A 34 33.10 -7.61 -1.90
C ALA A 34 32.05 -8.74 -1.88
N ILE A 35 31.74 -9.29 -0.70
CA ILE A 35 30.67 -10.29 -0.52
C ILE A 35 29.31 -9.70 -0.91
N LEU A 36 28.99 -8.48 -0.44
CA LEU A 36 27.73 -7.81 -0.81
C LEU A 36 27.63 -7.54 -2.31
N GLY A 37 28.74 -7.12 -2.94
CA GLY A 37 28.81 -6.94 -4.40
C GLY A 37 28.63 -8.24 -5.17
N ALA A 38 29.27 -9.32 -4.72
CA ALA A 38 29.15 -10.65 -5.31
C ALA A 38 27.72 -11.22 -5.15
N ALA A 39 27.13 -11.11 -3.97
CA ALA A 39 25.75 -11.53 -3.70
C ALA A 39 24.75 -10.74 -4.56
N THR A 40 24.91 -9.42 -4.66
CA THR A 40 24.06 -8.56 -5.51
C THR A 40 24.17 -8.96 -6.99
N LYS A 41 25.39 -9.24 -7.46
CA LYS A 41 25.63 -9.69 -8.84
C LYS A 41 25.01 -11.06 -9.08
N PHE A 42 25.16 -12.01 -8.15
CA PHE A 42 24.58 -13.34 -8.24
C PHE A 42 23.04 -13.30 -8.35
N LEU A 43 22.38 -12.46 -7.54
CA LEU A 43 20.92 -12.29 -7.60
C LEU A 43 20.45 -11.71 -8.95
N LYS A 44 21.16 -10.70 -9.46
CA LYS A 44 20.86 -10.06 -10.75
C LYS A 44 21.06 -11.02 -11.93
N ASP A 45 22.22 -11.67 -11.98
CA ASP A 45 22.63 -12.51 -13.12
C ASP A 45 21.78 -13.78 -13.22
N ASN A 46 21.21 -14.28 -12.12
CA ASN A 46 20.40 -15.49 -12.09
C ASN A 46 18.88 -15.23 -12.08
N ASN A 47 18.46 -13.97 -12.26
CA ASN A 47 17.06 -13.56 -12.17
C ASN A 47 16.35 -14.11 -10.92
N ILE A 48 17.09 -14.27 -9.81
CA ILE A 48 16.55 -14.61 -8.50
C ILE A 48 15.84 -13.35 -8.04
N THR A 49 14.62 -13.22 -8.51
CA THR A 49 13.71 -12.20 -8.03
C THR A 49 13.37 -12.65 -6.63
N ALA A 50 13.59 -11.80 -5.63
CA ALA A 50 12.89 -11.97 -4.37
C ALA A 50 11.41 -11.96 -4.73
N VAL A 51 10.81 -13.14 -4.87
CA VAL A 51 9.37 -13.25 -4.84
C VAL A 51 9.07 -12.74 -3.44
N VAL A 52 8.54 -11.52 -3.38
CA VAL A 52 7.92 -11.02 -2.18
C VAL A 52 6.65 -11.86 -2.03
N GLU A 53 6.84 -13.13 -1.64
CA GLU A 53 5.76 -14.00 -1.23
C GLU A 53 5.09 -13.27 -0.08
N ASP A 54 3.89 -12.78 -0.36
CA ASP A 54 2.97 -12.15 0.55
C ASP A 54 3.53 -10.95 1.31
N ASN A 55 3.65 -9.83 0.61
CA ASN A 55 3.59 -8.51 1.26
C ASN A 55 2.15 -8.30 1.80
N THR A 56 1.78 -9.04 2.85
CA THR A 56 0.49 -8.98 3.55
C THR A 56 0.09 -7.53 3.83
N VAL A 57 1.07 -6.69 4.14
CA VAL A 57 0.92 -5.24 4.35
C VAL A 57 0.39 -4.53 3.11
N LEU A 58 0.89 -4.83 1.91
CA LEU A 58 0.40 -4.21 0.67
C LEU A 58 -1.00 -4.70 0.31
N SER A 59 -1.29 -5.98 0.52
CA SER A 59 -2.63 -6.56 0.31
C SER A 59 -3.65 -5.97 1.29
N GLU A 60 -3.29 -5.80 2.56
CA GLU A 60 -4.11 -5.12 3.56
C GLU A 60 -4.34 -3.65 3.23
N MET A 61 -3.31 -2.96 2.73
CA MET A 61 -3.42 -1.55 2.34
C MET A 61 -4.35 -1.40 1.13
N GLN A 62 -4.25 -2.28 0.12
CA GLN A 62 -5.18 -2.31 -1.01
C GLN A 62 -6.62 -2.57 -0.55
N LYS A 63 -6.83 -3.51 0.37
CA LYS A 63 -8.16 -3.79 0.95
C LYS A 63 -8.74 -2.56 1.66
N LYS A 64 -7.95 -1.85 2.48
CA LYS A 64 -8.38 -0.61 3.15
C LYS A 64 -8.75 0.50 2.15
N ILE A 65 -7.99 0.64 1.07
CA ILE A 65 -8.30 1.63 0.02
C ILE A 65 -9.64 1.28 -0.66
N GLN A 66 -9.88 0.02 -0.99
CA GLN A 66 -11.14 -0.42 -1.60
C GLN A 66 -12.35 -0.16 -0.67
N GLU A 67 -12.21 -0.45 0.63
CA GLU A 67 -13.26 -0.16 1.62
C GLU A 67 -13.56 1.34 1.73
N MET A 68 -12.54 2.19 1.73
CA MET A 68 -12.72 3.65 1.73
C MET A 68 -13.45 4.14 0.48
N GLN A 69 -13.11 3.60 -0.69
CA GLN A 69 -13.77 3.95 -1.94
C GLN A 69 -15.23 3.48 -1.97
N ALA A 70 -15.52 2.28 -1.47
CA ALA A 70 -16.90 1.78 -1.35
C ALA A 70 -17.76 2.69 -0.45
N ARG A 71 -17.22 3.11 0.71
CA ARG A 71 -17.90 4.04 1.62
C ARG A 71 -18.18 5.40 0.97
N ARG A 72 -17.27 5.92 0.14
CA ARG A 72 -17.47 7.18 -0.58
C ARG A 72 -18.59 7.08 -1.61
N LYS A 73 -18.71 5.95 -2.32
CA LYS A 73 -19.79 5.72 -3.30
C LYS A 73 -21.18 5.57 -2.65
N GLN A 74 -21.24 5.16 -1.39
CA GLN A 74 -22.49 5.00 -0.64
C GLN A 74 -22.93 6.29 0.09
N ARG A 75 -22.09 7.34 0.16
CA ARG A 75 -22.53 8.63 0.70
C ARG A 75 -23.50 9.24 -0.30
N ASN A 76 -24.78 9.20 0.05
CA ASN A 76 -25.83 9.96 -0.60
C ASN A 76 -25.47 11.45 -0.46
N VAL A 77 -24.94 12.04 -1.53
CA VAL A 77 -24.56 13.45 -1.56
C VAL A 77 -25.87 14.22 -1.57
N VAL A 78 -26.27 14.77 -0.43
CA VAL A 78 -27.41 15.70 -0.38
C VAL A 78 -26.99 16.93 -1.17
N PRO A 79 -27.70 17.29 -2.26
CA PRO A 79 -27.42 18.49 -3.01
C PRO A 79 -27.53 19.69 -2.07
N LEU A 80 -26.51 20.54 -2.06
CA LEU A 80 -26.59 21.81 -1.35
C LEU A 80 -27.59 22.68 -2.14
N VAL A 81 -28.82 22.80 -1.63
CA VAL A 81 -29.80 23.72 -2.19
C VAL A 81 -29.29 25.14 -1.90
N PRO A 82 -29.12 26.02 -2.91
CA PRO A 82 -28.80 27.41 -2.67
C PRO A 82 -29.92 28.02 -1.84
N GLN A 83 -29.61 28.58 -0.66
CA GLN A 83 -30.60 29.36 0.06
C GLN A 83 -30.87 30.62 -0.76
N THR A 84 -32.12 30.79 -1.18
CA THR A 84 -32.61 32.06 -1.70
C THR A 84 -32.44 33.11 -0.62
N GLU A 85 -31.82 34.23 -0.98
CA GLU A 85 -31.63 35.38 -0.11
C GLU A 85 -32.98 35.74 0.52
N VAL A 86 -33.06 35.59 1.84
CA VAL A 86 -34.21 36.05 2.61
C VAL A 86 -34.15 37.57 2.54
N THR A 87 -35.02 38.18 1.73
CA THR A 87 -35.15 39.63 1.72
C THR A 87 -35.61 40.08 3.10
N ASP A 88 -35.01 41.16 3.62
CA ASP A 88 -35.13 41.63 5.02
C ASP A 88 -36.58 41.74 5.53
N ASP A 89 -37.57 41.88 4.64
CA ASP A 89 -39.00 41.93 4.97
C ASP A 89 -39.56 40.60 5.53
N GLU A 90 -39.06 39.44 5.10
CA GLU A 90 -39.50 38.13 5.64
C GLU A 90 -38.84 37.80 6.99
N ALA A 91 -37.64 38.34 7.24
CA ALA A 91 -36.95 38.15 8.52
C ALA A 91 -37.68 38.85 9.68
N ALA A 92 -38.27 40.02 9.43
CA ALA A 92 -39.08 40.74 10.43
C ALA A 92 -40.35 39.95 10.82
N ALA A 93 -41.04 39.35 9.85
CA ALA A 93 -42.24 38.56 10.11
C ALA A 93 -41.95 37.29 10.92
N ALA A 94 -40.83 36.61 10.65
CA ALA A 94 -40.42 35.42 11.39
C ALA A 94 -40.06 35.72 12.86
N VAL A 95 -39.44 36.88 13.12
CA VAL A 95 -39.10 37.33 14.48
C VAL A 95 -40.36 37.65 15.29
N GLU A 96 -41.35 38.32 14.70
CA GLU A 96 -42.61 38.64 15.39
C GLU A 96 -43.40 37.37 15.76
N GLN A 97 -43.43 36.38 14.87
CA GLN A 97 -44.08 35.10 15.13
C GLN A 97 -43.38 34.29 16.23
N ALA A 98 -42.04 34.35 16.31
CA ALA A 98 -41.25 33.68 17.36
C ALA A 98 -41.41 34.33 18.74
N ILE A 99 -41.64 35.65 18.80
CA ILE A 99 -41.91 36.37 20.05
C ILE A 99 -43.33 36.05 20.55
N ALA A 100 -44.32 35.96 19.66
CA ALA A 100 -45.69 35.60 20.03
C ALA A 100 -45.82 34.17 20.61
N LEU A 101 -44.98 33.23 20.18
CA LEU A 101 -44.99 31.84 20.66
C LEU A 101 -44.30 31.62 22.02
N ASN A 102 -43.41 32.52 22.45
CA ASN A 102 -42.66 32.42 23.71
C ASN A 102 -43.10 33.44 24.77
N GLY A 103 -44.15 34.23 24.50
CA GLY A 103 -44.65 35.32 25.34
C GLY A 103 -45.96 35.03 26.08
N SER A 104 -46.31 33.77 26.34
CA SER A 104 -47.39 33.40 27.30
C SER A 104 -46.85 32.49 28.39
#